data_AF-G0NYV3-F1
#
_entry.id   AF-G0NYV3-F1
#
_cell.length_a   1.000
_cell.length_b   1.000
_cell.length_c   1.000
_cell.angle_alpha   90.00
_cell.angle_beta   90.00
_cell.angle_gamma   90.00
#
_symmetry.space_group_name_H-M   'P 1'
#
loop_
_entity.id
_entity.type
_entity.pdbx_description
1 polymer ?
#
loop_
_entity_poly.entity_id
_entity_poly.type
_entity_poly.pdbx_seq_one_letter_code
_entity_poly.pdbx_strand_id
1 'polypeptide(L)'
;MKFSFLKTIIFISLSFQAIIGQTPDKRCNGDDASKLQSGCVVIENSKLIFTDYDNEDAIFNTLSTVLRVENGVEVIGTTLENFDYLSNVEEIKNPDGPALLFKNNKELKRITLENLKVLGGKKEDVLFDQDNFPVTAYDDPEAFYDLLGLEAAARAFHGTEKCTEAFIKIIPLEPPGYGWLLYLSICLCAGITGFVAYQAIRLLKLKGKLGKKSGGKYVDDQEAEGEKSKLKKRSRNLRLFGMKINLLAVPVCILFVIPSAVANLKVFTQECISKV
;
A
#
# COMPACT_ATOMS: atom_id res chain seq x y z
N MET A 1 17.06 -25.56 -77.14
CA MET A 1 16.82 -24.26 -76.47
C MET A 1 15.38 -24.16 -76.01
N LYS A 2 15.00 -24.69 -74.83
CA LYS A 2 13.59 -24.63 -74.35
C LYS A 2 13.44 -24.63 -72.81
N PHE A 3 14.46 -24.25 -72.05
CA PHE A 3 14.45 -24.35 -70.58
C PHE A 3 14.65 -23.02 -69.81
N SER A 4 14.70 -21.87 -70.50
CA SER A 4 15.02 -20.58 -69.86
C SER A 4 13.78 -19.72 -69.53
N PHE A 5 12.66 -19.90 -70.22
CA PHE A 5 11.51 -19.00 -70.09
C PHE A 5 10.60 -19.29 -68.88
N LEU A 6 10.63 -20.50 -68.33
CA LEU A 6 9.72 -20.89 -67.24
C LEU A 6 10.16 -20.36 -65.86
N LYS A 7 11.47 -20.12 -65.67
CA LYS A 7 12.00 -19.59 -64.39
C LYS A 7 11.70 -18.10 -64.19
N THR A 8 11.58 -17.34 -65.27
CA THR A 8 11.30 -15.90 -65.20
C THR A 8 9.85 -15.60 -64.81
N ILE A 9 8.91 -16.48 -65.18
CA ILE A 9 7.48 -16.28 -64.86
C ILE A 9 7.17 -16.57 -63.38
N ILE A 10 7.88 -17.52 -62.76
CA ILE A 10 7.70 -17.87 -61.33
C ILE A 10 8.26 -16.77 -60.41
N PHE A 11 9.27 -16.01 -60.84
CA PHE A 11 9.82 -14.91 -60.03
C PHE A 11 8.92 -13.66 -60.03
N ILE A 12 8.10 -13.47 -61.07
CA ILE A 12 7.20 -12.31 -61.20
C ILE A 12 5.87 -12.54 -60.44
N SER A 13 5.44 -13.78 -60.23
CA SER A 13 4.21 -14.06 -59.46
C SER A 13 4.39 -13.98 -57.94
N LEU A 14 5.61 -14.11 -57.44
CA LEU A 14 5.92 -14.01 -55.99
C LEU A 14 6.16 -12.58 -55.49
N SER A 15 6.22 -11.58 -56.38
CA SER A 15 6.47 -10.19 -55.98
C SER A 15 5.19 -9.37 -55.72
N PHE A 16 4.00 -9.91 -56.00
CA PHE A 16 2.74 -9.15 -55.94
C PHE A 16 1.98 -9.23 -54.61
N GLN A 17 2.47 -9.95 -53.59
CA GLN A 17 1.81 -10.01 -52.26
C GLN A 17 2.38 -9.04 -51.21
N ALA A 18 3.37 -8.20 -51.55
CA ALA A 18 4.01 -7.31 -50.59
C ALA A 18 3.46 -5.87 -50.56
N ILE A 19 2.31 -5.61 -51.20
CA ILE A 19 1.65 -4.29 -51.15
C ILE A 19 0.22 -4.45 -50.62
N ILE A 20 0.07 -5.12 -49.48
CA ILE A 20 -1.05 -4.81 -48.59
C ILE A 20 -0.65 -3.48 -47.97
N GLY A 21 -1.19 -2.39 -48.52
CA GLY A 21 -1.03 -1.07 -47.93
C GLY A 21 -1.48 -1.16 -46.48
N GLN A 22 -0.54 -0.96 -45.55
CA GLN A 22 -0.88 -0.52 -44.21
C GLN A 22 -1.63 0.80 -44.40
N THR A 23 -2.96 0.76 -44.31
CA THR A 23 -3.72 1.97 -44.05
C THR A 23 -3.08 2.59 -42.81
N PRO A 24 -2.69 3.88 -42.85
CA PRO A 24 -2.06 4.50 -41.70
C PRO A 24 -3.00 4.34 -40.50
N ASP A 25 -2.47 3.78 -39.41
CA ASP A 25 -3.23 3.59 -38.17
C ASP A 25 -3.93 4.90 -37.79
N LYS A 26 -5.22 4.83 -37.44
CA LYS A 26 -5.97 6.03 -37.06
C LYS A 26 -5.37 6.61 -35.78
N ARG A 27 -4.76 7.78 -35.92
CA ARG A 27 -4.19 8.57 -34.83
C ARG A 27 -5.23 9.57 -34.31
N CYS A 28 -5.29 9.72 -32.99
CA CYS A 28 -6.15 10.70 -32.34
C CYS A 28 -5.38 11.47 -31.28
N ASN A 29 -5.85 12.68 -31.00
CA ASN A 29 -5.31 13.45 -29.89
C ASN A 29 -5.86 12.89 -28.57
N GLY A 30 -5.00 12.83 -27.55
CA GLY A 30 -5.45 12.56 -26.18
C GLY A 30 -6.36 13.66 -25.65
N ASP A 31 -7.34 13.27 -24.86
CA ASP A 31 -8.25 14.12 -24.08
C ASP A 31 -8.87 13.18 -23.02
N ASP A 32 -9.94 13.63 -22.40
CA ASP A 32 -10.91 12.80 -21.71
C ASP A 32 -11.37 11.61 -22.58
N ALA A 33 -11.37 10.39 -22.02
CA ALA A 33 -11.71 9.17 -22.74
C ALA A 33 -13.12 9.21 -23.35
N SER A 34 -14.06 9.96 -22.76
CA SER A 34 -15.42 10.14 -23.29
C SER A 34 -15.49 10.95 -24.58
N LYS A 35 -14.46 11.75 -24.88
CA LYS A 35 -14.38 12.59 -26.07
C LYS A 35 -13.56 11.95 -27.19
N LEU A 36 -12.98 10.78 -26.94
CA LEU A 36 -12.15 10.11 -27.91
C LEU A 36 -13.00 9.65 -29.11
N GLN A 37 -12.46 9.82 -30.32
CA GLN A 37 -13.15 9.37 -31.52
C GLN A 37 -13.06 7.85 -31.64
N SER A 38 -14.15 7.21 -32.07
CA SER A 38 -14.20 5.77 -32.27
C SER A 38 -13.19 5.26 -33.30
N GLY A 39 -12.68 4.05 -33.10
CA GLY A 39 -11.72 3.39 -33.99
C GLY A 39 -10.30 3.95 -33.89
N CYS A 40 -9.98 4.65 -32.80
CA CYS A 40 -8.63 5.12 -32.56
C CYS A 40 -7.68 3.95 -32.31
N VAL A 41 -6.50 3.96 -32.92
CA VAL A 41 -5.48 2.93 -32.73
C VAL A 41 -4.28 3.49 -31.94
N VAL A 42 -3.92 4.74 -32.20
CA VAL A 42 -2.81 5.43 -31.53
C VAL A 42 -3.28 6.76 -30.97
N ILE A 43 -3.00 7.01 -29.69
CA ILE A 43 -3.30 8.28 -29.01
C ILE A 43 -2.00 9.08 -28.85
N GLU A 44 -1.99 10.31 -29.35
CA GLU A 44 -0.82 11.19 -29.41
C GLU A 44 -1.14 12.62 -28.99
N ASN A 45 -0.14 13.51 -29.00
CA ASN A 45 -0.19 14.96 -28.76
C ASN A 45 -0.63 15.42 -27.34
N SER A 46 -1.42 14.61 -26.63
CA SER A 46 -1.97 14.92 -25.30
C SER A 46 -2.18 13.63 -24.51
N LYS A 47 -2.34 13.75 -23.19
CA LYS A 47 -2.59 12.62 -22.29
C LYS A 47 -4.03 12.09 -22.46
N LEU A 48 -4.23 10.80 -22.24
CA LEU A 48 -5.56 10.21 -22.11
C LEU A 48 -6.01 10.31 -20.65
N ILE A 49 -7.16 10.94 -20.40
CA ILE A 49 -7.65 11.22 -19.04
C ILE A 49 -8.89 10.37 -18.74
N PHE A 50 -8.89 9.74 -17.57
CA PHE A 50 -10.00 8.98 -17.01
C PHE A 50 -10.54 9.68 -15.76
N THR A 51 -11.84 9.95 -15.80
CA THR A 51 -12.66 10.38 -14.66
C THR A 51 -13.80 9.38 -14.47
N ASP A 52 -14.72 9.65 -13.54
CA ASP A 52 -15.96 8.89 -13.46
C ASP A 52 -16.84 9.13 -14.69
N TYR A 53 -17.49 8.06 -15.15
CA TYR A 53 -18.36 8.08 -16.32
C TYR A 53 -19.70 7.42 -16.01
N ASP A 54 -20.80 8.02 -16.47
CA ASP A 54 -22.13 7.44 -16.32
C ASP A 54 -22.34 6.20 -17.21
N ASN A 55 -21.59 6.10 -18.32
CA ASN A 55 -21.72 5.04 -19.32
C ASN A 55 -20.35 4.42 -19.63
N GLU A 56 -19.89 3.54 -18.75
CA GLU A 56 -18.61 2.85 -18.85
C GLU A 56 -18.50 2.01 -20.14
N ASP A 57 -19.58 1.31 -20.53
CA ASP A 57 -19.62 0.46 -21.73
C ASP A 57 -19.27 1.23 -23.01
N ALA A 58 -19.73 2.49 -23.12
CA ALA A 58 -19.40 3.34 -24.26
C ALA A 58 -17.89 3.67 -24.30
N ILE A 59 -17.27 3.88 -23.13
CA ILE A 59 -15.84 4.15 -23.01
C ILE A 59 -15.04 2.92 -23.38
N PHE A 60 -15.39 1.74 -22.84
CA PHE A 60 -14.77 0.47 -23.20
C PHE A 60 -14.80 0.21 -24.71
N ASN A 61 -15.96 0.38 -25.33
CA ASN A 61 -16.09 0.16 -26.77
C ASN A 61 -15.23 1.14 -27.58
N THR A 62 -15.14 2.40 -27.13
CA THR A 62 -14.34 3.43 -27.80
C THR A 62 -12.85 3.13 -27.71
N LEU A 63 -12.38 2.61 -26.57
CA LEU A 63 -10.98 2.28 -26.31
C LEU A 63 -10.57 0.89 -26.81
N SER A 64 -11.53 0.03 -27.17
CA SER A 64 -11.28 -1.36 -27.56
C SER A 64 -10.28 -1.52 -28.73
N THR A 65 -10.16 -0.51 -29.61
CA THR A 65 -9.22 -0.53 -30.75
C THR A 65 -7.87 0.11 -30.47
N VAL A 66 -7.71 0.76 -29.31
CA VAL A 66 -6.48 1.49 -28.96
C VAL A 66 -5.39 0.48 -28.62
N LEU A 67 -4.26 0.61 -29.29
CA LEU A 67 -3.07 -0.24 -29.08
C LEU A 67 -1.91 0.53 -28.47
N ARG A 68 -1.82 1.85 -28.70
CA ARG A 68 -0.68 2.66 -28.26
C ARG A 68 -1.10 4.03 -27.74
N VAL A 69 -0.43 4.47 -26.67
CA VAL A 69 -0.59 5.80 -26.07
C VAL A 69 0.79 6.45 -25.93
N GLU A 70 1.04 7.54 -26.64
CA GLU A 70 2.38 8.15 -26.75
C GLU A 70 2.67 9.22 -25.68
N ASN A 71 1.63 9.77 -25.04
CA ASN A 71 1.74 10.87 -24.08
C ASN A 71 1.15 10.55 -22.68
N GLY A 72 1.03 9.27 -22.35
CA GLY A 72 0.64 8.79 -21.04
C GLY A 72 -0.85 8.86 -20.74
N VAL A 73 -1.19 8.29 -19.59
CA VAL A 73 -2.56 8.13 -19.09
C VAL A 73 -2.67 8.71 -17.69
N GLU A 74 -3.77 9.40 -17.41
CA GLU A 74 -4.10 9.91 -16.07
C GLU A 74 -5.46 9.37 -15.64
N VAL A 75 -5.54 8.78 -14.45
CA VAL A 75 -6.79 8.35 -13.80
C VAL A 75 -6.96 9.17 -12.54
N ILE A 76 -7.96 10.04 -12.53
CA ILE A 76 -8.06 11.12 -11.54
C ILE A 76 -9.40 11.09 -10.81
N GLY A 77 -9.33 10.92 -9.50
CA GLY A 77 -10.43 11.16 -8.58
C GLY A 77 -11.66 10.27 -8.83
N THR A 78 -11.45 9.04 -9.30
CA THR A 78 -12.53 8.12 -9.64
C THR A 78 -12.98 7.28 -8.46
N THR A 79 -14.19 6.72 -8.57
CA THR A 79 -14.74 5.68 -7.70
C THR A 79 -14.57 4.27 -8.28
N LEU A 80 -13.68 4.11 -9.26
CA LEU A 80 -13.42 2.82 -9.90
C LEU A 80 -12.69 1.89 -8.92
N GLU A 81 -13.21 0.68 -8.73
CA GLU A 81 -12.47 -0.37 -8.01
C GLU A 81 -11.45 -1.06 -8.92
N ASN A 82 -11.76 -1.19 -10.20
CA ASN A 82 -10.93 -1.86 -11.19
C ASN A 82 -10.68 -0.92 -12.37
N PHE A 83 -9.43 -0.84 -12.82
CA PHE A 83 -9.04 -0.12 -14.02
C PHE A 83 -8.56 -1.10 -15.11
N ASP A 84 -9.42 -1.37 -16.08
CA ASP A 84 -9.25 -2.37 -17.15
C ASP A 84 -9.65 -1.82 -18.54
N TYR A 85 -9.97 -0.54 -18.64
CA TYR A 85 -10.32 0.18 -19.87
C TYR A 85 -9.27 0.05 -21.00
N LEU A 86 -8.02 -0.22 -20.64
CA LEU A 86 -6.88 -0.29 -21.55
C LEU A 86 -6.33 -1.71 -21.71
N SER A 87 -7.15 -2.75 -21.50
CA SER A 87 -6.74 -4.16 -21.60
C SER A 87 -6.12 -4.54 -22.96
N ASN A 88 -6.45 -3.84 -24.04
CA ASN A 88 -5.89 -4.08 -25.38
C ASN A 88 -4.62 -3.27 -25.70
N VAL A 89 -4.25 -2.32 -24.85
CA VAL A 89 -3.11 -1.45 -25.10
C VAL A 89 -1.81 -2.21 -24.89
N GLU A 90 -0.93 -2.14 -25.89
CA GLU A 90 0.37 -2.81 -25.88
C GLU A 90 1.49 -1.89 -25.40
N GLU A 91 1.36 -0.59 -25.62
CA GLU A 91 2.42 0.38 -25.38
C GLU A 91 1.87 1.68 -24.80
N ILE A 92 2.42 2.09 -23.65
CA ILE A 92 2.14 3.38 -23.02
C ILE A 92 3.46 4.07 -22.74
N LYS A 93 3.65 5.25 -23.34
CA LYS A 93 4.83 6.08 -23.15
C LYS A 93 4.45 7.49 -22.76
N ASN A 94 5.36 8.20 -22.13
CA ASN A 94 5.25 9.63 -21.91
C ASN A 94 6.64 10.29 -21.86
N PRO A 95 7.04 11.06 -22.90
CA PRO A 95 8.34 11.72 -22.92
C PRO A 95 8.45 12.91 -21.94
N ASP A 96 7.32 13.40 -21.42
CA ASP A 96 7.25 14.62 -20.62
C ASP A 96 6.88 14.39 -19.15
N GLY A 97 6.45 13.18 -18.78
CA GLY A 97 6.01 12.86 -17.42
C GLY A 97 5.91 11.35 -17.17
N PRO A 98 5.11 10.93 -16.16
CA PRO A 98 4.84 9.51 -15.95
C PRO A 98 3.98 8.94 -17.07
N ALA A 99 4.24 7.67 -17.44
CA ALA A 99 3.43 6.95 -18.41
C ALA A 99 2.03 6.67 -17.85
N LEU A 100 1.95 6.31 -16.57
CA LEU A 100 0.69 6.15 -15.83
C LEU A 100 0.68 7.07 -14.59
N LEU A 101 -0.37 7.86 -14.44
CA LEU A 101 -0.65 8.65 -13.25
C LEU A 101 -1.99 8.22 -12.65
N PHE A 102 -1.96 7.72 -11.42
CA PHE A 102 -3.16 7.47 -10.62
C PHE A 102 -3.20 8.50 -9.50
N LYS A 103 -4.24 9.30 -9.46
CA LYS A 103 -4.34 10.41 -8.52
C LYS A 103 -5.69 10.43 -7.81
N ASN A 104 -5.66 10.47 -6.48
CA ASN A 104 -6.85 10.63 -5.63
C ASN A 104 -7.93 9.56 -5.84
N ASN A 105 -7.60 8.36 -6.35
CA ASN A 105 -8.58 7.28 -6.49
C ASN A 105 -8.65 6.51 -5.17
N LYS A 106 -9.77 6.63 -4.47
CA LYS A 106 -9.91 6.12 -3.08
C LYS A 106 -10.30 4.65 -3.02
N GLU A 107 -10.89 4.14 -4.09
CA GLU A 107 -11.49 2.81 -4.13
C GLU A 107 -10.75 1.87 -5.09
N LEU A 108 -9.74 2.36 -5.80
CA LEU A 108 -8.96 1.59 -6.75
C LEU A 108 -8.21 0.45 -6.06
N LYS A 109 -8.47 -0.77 -6.53
CA LYS A 109 -7.91 -2.04 -6.04
C LYS A 109 -7.15 -2.79 -7.11
N ARG A 110 -7.60 -2.74 -8.36
CA ARG A 110 -7.04 -3.50 -9.49
C ARG A 110 -6.65 -2.61 -10.64
N ILE A 111 -5.52 -2.92 -11.28
CA ILE A 111 -5.03 -2.28 -12.50
C ILE A 111 -4.69 -3.38 -13.50
N THR A 112 -5.62 -3.66 -14.41
CA THR A 112 -5.52 -4.79 -15.32
C THR A 112 -5.20 -4.29 -16.73
N LEU A 113 -3.94 -4.48 -17.14
CA LEU A 113 -3.44 -4.11 -18.46
C LEU A 113 -2.86 -5.35 -19.16
N GLU A 114 -3.73 -6.31 -19.51
CA GLU A 114 -3.34 -7.67 -19.90
C GLU A 114 -2.34 -7.73 -21.07
N ASN A 115 -2.50 -6.85 -22.06
CA ASN A 115 -1.66 -6.85 -23.26
C ASN A 115 -0.48 -5.87 -23.20
N LEU A 116 -0.27 -5.19 -22.07
CA LEU A 116 0.78 -4.19 -21.94
C LEU A 116 2.17 -4.84 -22.00
N LYS A 117 2.95 -4.44 -23.00
CA LYS A 117 4.30 -4.95 -23.25
C LYS A 117 5.38 -3.91 -22.95
N VAL A 118 5.04 -2.64 -23.14
CA VAL A 118 6.00 -1.53 -23.03
C VAL A 118 5.38 -0.41 -22.21
N LEU A 119 6.06 -0.02 -21.14
CA LEU A 119 5.67 1.08 -20.28
C LEU A 119 6.88 2.01 -20.09
N GLY A 120 6.77 3.30 -20.40
CA GLY A 120 7.95 4.18 -20.35
C GLY A 120 7.65 5.65 -20.10
N GLY A 121 7.99 6.14 -18.90
CA GLY A 121 7.91 7.54 -18.53
C GLY A 121 9.27 8.25 -18.59
N LYS A 122 9.27 9.56 -18.35
CA LYS A 122 10.48 10.39 -18.39
C LYS A 122 11.40 10.19 -17.18
N LYS A 123 10.80 10.16 -16.00
CA LYS A 123 11.50 10.11 -14.69
C LYS A 123 10.98 8.98 -13.83
N GLU A 124 9.66 8.82 -13.83
CA GLU A 124 8.92 7.74 -13.22
C GLU A 124 8.03 7.10 -14.30
N ASP A 125 7.88 5.79 -14.35
CA ASP A 125 6.97 5.12 -15.29
C ASP A 125 5.54 5.16 -14.75
N VAL A 126 5.39 4.88 -13.45
CA VAL A 126 4.11 4.91 -12.73
C VAL A 126 4.18 5.86 -11.53
N LEU A 127 3.21 6.76 -11.43
CA LEU A 127 3.05 7.67 -10.30
C LEU A 127 1.70 7.43 -9.62
N PHE A 128 1.75 7.12 -8.33
CA PHE A 128 0.58 7.11 -7.44
C PHE A 128 0.61 8.36 -6.57
N ASP A 129 -0.34 9.26 -6.77
CA ASP A 129 -0.47 10.52 -6.03
C ASP A 129 -1.71 10.51 -5.15
N GLN A 130 -1.52 10.30 -3.84
CA GLN A 130 -2.61 10.21 -2.86
C GLN A 130 -3.65 9.15 -3.27
N ASP A 131 -3.16 7.99 -3.71
CA ASP A 131 -3.98 6.91 -4.26
C ASP A 131 -4.06 5.71 -3.31
N ASN A 132 -5.16 4.94 -3.39
CA ASN A 132 -5.37 3.76 -2.55
C ASN A 132 -4.64 2.51 -3.08
N PHE A 133 -4.42 2.40 -4.39
CA PHE A 133 -3.89 1.17 -5.00
C PHE A 133 -2.59 0.66 -4.35
N PRO A 134 -1.57 1.48 -4.03
CA PRO A 134 -0.35 0.99 -3.38
C PRO A 134 -0.57 0.33 -2.02
N VAL A 135 -1.59 0.77 -1.28
CA VAL A 135 -1.96 0.14 -0.01
C VAL A 135 -2.60 -1.22 -0.28
N THR A 136 -3.51 -1.29 -1.25
CA THR A 136 -4.14 -2.56 -1.65
C THR A 136 -3.13 -3.56 -2.20
N ALA A 137 -2.19 -3.15 -3.05
CA ALA A 137 -1.14 -4.02 -3.59
C ALA A 137 -0.18 -4.58 -2.54
N TYR A 138 -0.12 -3.98 -1.35
CA TYR A 138 0.65 -4.52 -0.23
C TYR A 138 -0.08 -5.68 0.48
N ASP A 139 -1.40 -5.58 0.60
CA ASP A 139 -2.22 -6.53 1.36
C ASP A 139 -2.87 -7.62 0.49
N ASP A 140 -3.12 -7.34 -0.80
CA ASP A 140 -3.81 -8.21 -1.74
C ASP A 140 -2.85 -8.80 -2.79
N PRO A 141 -2.73 -10.14 -2.89
CA PRO A 141 -1.83 -10.78 -3.85
C PRO A 141 -2.20 -10.51 -5.31
N GLU A 142 -3.48 -10.32 -5.65
CA GLU A 142 -3.90 -10.05 -7.03
C GLU A 142 -3.49 -8.65 -7.47
N ALA A 143 -3.70 -7.64 -6.61
CA ALA A 143 -3.22 -6.29 -6.85
C ALA A 143 -1.68 -6.22 -6.88
N PHE A 144 -1.00 -7.08 -6.11
CA PHE A 144 0.44 -7.23 -6.20
C PHE A 144 0.89 -7.79 -7.56
N TYR A 145 0.18 -8.77 -8.13
CA TYR A 145 0.47 -9.28 -9.47
C TYR A 145 0.24 -8.23 -10.56
N ASP A 146 -0.80 -7.41 -10.43
CA ASP A 146 -1.01 -6.27 -11.33
C ASP A 146 0.21 -5.34 -11.32
N LEU A 147 0.74 -5.00 -10.13
CA LEU A 147 1.94 -4.18 -9.99
C LEU A 147 3.19 -4.83 -10.61
N LEU A 148 3.36 -6.15 -10.47
CA LEU A 148 4.45 -6.90 -11.13
C LEU A 148 4.32 -6.89 -12.65
N GLY A 149 3.10 -6.92 -13.18
CA GLY A 149 2.84 -6.79 -14.62
C GLY A 149 3.30 -5.43 -15.16
N LEU A 150 3.01 -4.35 -14.44
CA LEU A 150 3.50 -3.01 -14.77
C LEU A 150 5.03 -2.93 -14.73
N GLU A 151 5.66 -3.56 -13.73
CA GLU A 151 7.12 -3.60 -13.59
C GLU A 151 7.78 -4.34 -14.77
N ALA A 152 7.22 -5.48 -15.16
CA ALA A 152 7.72 -6.24 -16.31
C ALA A 152 7.65 -5.43 -17.61
N ALA A 153 6.54 -4.72 -17.85
CA ALA A 153 6.38 -3.84 -19.00
C ALA A 153 7.33 -2.63 -18.97
N ALA A 154 7.60 -2.09 -17.78
CA ALA A 154 8.56 -1.00 -17.59
C ALA A 154 10.00 -1.43 -17.90
N ARG A 155 10.40 -2.60 -17.42
CA ARG A 155 11.72 -3.17 -17.70
C ARG A 155 11.96 -3.40 -19.19
N ALA A 156 10.92 -3.81 -19.92
CA ALA A 156 11.01 -3.99 -21.37
C ALA A 156 11.36 -2.69 -22.12
N PHE A 157 11.00 -1.51 -21.55
CA PHE A 157 11.35 -0.21 -22.11
C PHE A 157 12.77 0.25 -21.75
N HIS A 158 13.18 0.12 -20.49
CA HIS A 158 14.49 0.59 -20.00
C HIS A 158 15.66 -0.37 -20.26
N GLY A 159 15.39 -1.60 -20.71
CA GLY A 159 16.41 -2.60 -21.06
C GLY A 159 16.79 -3.52 -19.90
N THR A 160 17.96 -4.16 -19.96
CA THR A 160 18.36 -5.26 -19.05
C THR A 160 18.74 -4.82 -17.63
N GLU A 161 18.52 -3.56 -17.25
CA GLU A 161 18.71 -3.15 -15.85
C GLU A 161 17.67 -3.84 -14.98
N LYS A 162 18.15 -4.63 -14.02
CA LYS A 162 17.28 -5.49 -13.19
C LYS A 162 16.28 -4.70 -12.36
N CYS A 163 16.59 -3.44 -12.06
CA CYS A 163 15.81 -2.53 -11.25
C CYS A 163 16.11 -1.10 -11.66
N THR A 164 15.15 -0.42 -12.27
CA THR A 164 15.26 1.00 -12.58
C THR A 164 14.63 1.78 -11.44
N GLU A 165 15.37 2.72 -10.83
CA GLU A 165 14.82 3.66 -9.84
C GLU A 165 13.67 4.52 -10.42
N ALA A 166 13.51 4.50 -11.74
CA ALA A 166 12.46 5.15 -12.50
C ALA A 166 11.14 4.38 -12.57
N PHE A 167 11.00 3.16 -12.03
CA PHE A 167 9.75 2.41 -12.23
C PHE A 167 8.55 3.10 -11.55
N ILE A 168 8.61 3.29 -10.23
CA ILE A 168 7.44 3.70 -9.44
C ILE A 168 7.77 4.81 -8.46
N LYS A 169 6.83 5.75 -8.32
CA LYS A 169 6.84 6.78 -7.30
C LYS A 169 5.50 6.84 -6.61
N ILE A 170 5.54 6.88 -5.28
CA ILE A 170 4.34 6.87 -4.43
C ILE A 170 4.38 8.11 -3.54
N ILE A 171 3.38 8.96 -3.70
CA ILE A 171 3.07 10.07 -2.79
C ILE A 171 1.92 9.55 -1.91
N PRO A 172 2.19 9.24 -0.63
CA PRO A 172 1.20 8.58 0.21
C PRO A 172 -0.01 9.47 0.47
N LEU A 173 -1.15 8.83 0.73
CA LEU A 173 -2.34 9.47 1.30
C LEU A 173 -1.92 10.21 2.58
N GLU A 174 -2.35 11.47 2.74
CA GLU A 174 -2.20 12.15 4.03
C GLU A 174 -2.94 11.31 5.07
N PRO A 175 -2.25 10.81 6.11
CA PRO A 175 -2.93 10.03 7.12
C PRO A 175 -4.02 10.91 7.73
N PRO A 176 -5.25 10.40 7.93
CA PRO A 176 -6.20 11.11 8.78
C PRO A 176 -5.48 11.37 10.09
N GLY A 177 -5.59 12.58 10.64
CA GLY A 177 -4.69 13.13 11.66
C GLY A 177 -4.66 12.41 13.01
N TYR A 178 -4.51 11.09 13.07
CA TYR A 178 -4.43 10.24 14.26
C TYR A 178 -3.05 10.31 14.93
N GLY A 179 -2.09 11.06 14.37
CA GLY A 179 -0.77 11.25 14.99
C GLY A 179 -0.86 11.80 16.41
N TRP A 180 -1.78 12.75 16.68
CA TRP A 180 -1.99 13.26 18.04
C TRP A 180 -2.70 12.26 18.95
N LEU A 181 -3.60 11.41 18.43
CA LEU A 181 -4.26 10.36 19.21
C LEU A 181 -3.27 9.26 19.64
N LEU A 182 -2.35 8.90 18.75
CA LEU A 182 -1.28 7.96 19.04
C LEU A 182 -0.27 8.54 20.04
N TYR A 183 0.04 9.84 19.93
CA TYR A 183 0.86 10.53 20.92
C TYR A 183 0.18 10.60 22.31
N LEU A 184 -1.12 10.92 22.35
CA LEU A 184 -1.90 10.92 23.60
C LEU A 184 -1.96 9.54 24.24
N SER A 185 -2.12 8.47 23.44
CA SER A 185 -2.16 7.10 23.97
C SER A 185 -0.82 6.70 24.59
N ILE A 186 0.30 7.03 23.93
CA ILE A 186 1.65 6.80 24.46
C ILE A 186 1.86 7.60 25.76
N CYS A 187 1.48 8.89 25.79
CA CYS A 187 1.59 9.72 26.99
C CYS A 187 0.76 9.17 28.16
N LEU A 188 -0.46 8.70 27.90
CA LEU A 188 -1.33 8.07 28.89
C LEU A 188 -0.70 6.78 29.43
N CYS A 189 -0.18 5.91 28.57
CA CYS A 189 0.51 4.68 28.98
C CYS A 189 1.73 4.97 29.87
N ALA A 190 2.55 5.96 29.50
CA ALA A 190 3.70 6.38 30.30
C ALA A 190 3.27 6.94 31.67
N GLY A 191 2.22 7.77 31.69
CA GLY A 191 1.67 8.35 32.92
C GLY A 191 1.13 7.29 33.89
N ILE A 192 0.36 6.31 33.40
CA ILE A 192 -0.15 5.20 34.21
C ILE A 192 0.99 4.37 34.79
N THR A 193 2.01 4.06 33.97
CA THR A 193 3.18 3.28 34.40
C THR A 193 3.95 4.02 35.51
N GLY A 194 4.16 5.32 35.35
CA GLY A 194 4.79 6.17 36.38
C GLY A 194 3.97 6.23 37.67
N PHE A 195 2.64 6.34 37.58
CA PHE A 195 1.76 6.37 38.75
C PHE A 195 1.77 5.04 39.53
N VAL A 196 1.71 3.90 38.83
CA VAL A 196 1.80 2.57 39.46
C VAL A 196 3.14 2.38 40.16
N ALA A 197 4.25 2.75 39.50
CA ALA A 197 5.58 2.71 40.11
C ALA A 197 5.67 3.60 41.36
N TYR A 198 5.13 4.82 41.28
CA TYR A 198 5.08 5.74 42.43
C TYR A 198 4.31 5.16 43.61
N GLN A 199 3.11 4.59 43.36
CA GLN A 199 2.29 3.97 44.41
C GLN A 199 2.99 2.76 45.05
N ALA A 200 3.68 1.94 44.25
CA ALA A 200 4.48 0.82 44.75
C ALA A 200 5.63 1.28 45.67
N ILE A 201 6.39 2.31 45.26
CA ILE A 201 7.47 2.90 46.08
C ILE A 201 6.93 3.47 47.38
N ARG A 202 5.78 4.17 47.33
CA ARG A 202 5.14 4.74 48.53
C ARG A 202 4.74 3.65 49.53
N LEU A 203 4.17 2.54 49.07
CA LEU A 203 3.81 1.39 49.92
C LEU A 203 5.04 0.73 50.55
N LEU A 204 6.14 0.58 49.80
CA LEU A 204 7.41 0.05 50.33
C LEU A 204 8.01 0.95 51.42
N LYS A 205 7.99 2.28 51.23
CA LYS A 205 8.47 3.23 52.26
C LYS A 205 7.63 3.18 53.55
N LEU A 206 6.32 2.93 53.45
CA LEU A 206 5.46 2.79 54.63
C LEU A 206 5.73 1.50 55.40
N LYS A 207 5.95 0.37 54.71
CA LYS A 207 6.33 -0.91 55.36
C LYS A 207 7.68 -0.83 56.07
N GLY A 208 8.67 -0.14 55.46
CA GLY A 208 9.99 0.06 56.07
C GLY A 208 9.97 0.86 57.38
N LYS A 209 8.99 1.77 57.56
CA LYS A 209 8.81 2.52 58.81
C LYS A 209 8.12 1.71 59.92
N LEU A 210 7.26 0.76 59.57
CA LEU A 210 6.58 -0.12 60.54
C LEU A 210 7.50 -1.23 61.06
N GLY A 211 8.41 -1.76 60.22
CA GLY A 211 9.37 -2.81 60.62
C GLY A 211 10.51 -2.34 61.52
N LYS A 212 10.79 -1.03 61.60
CA LYS A 212 11.84 -0.46 62.48
C LYS A 212 11.38 -0.18 63.91
N LYS A 213 10.10 -0.37 64.24
CA LYS A 213 9.56 -0.13 65.60
C LYS A 213 9.45 -1.37 66.50
N SER A 214 9.86 -2.57 66.04
CA SER A 214 9.78 -3.81 66.85
C SER A 214 11.12 -4.36 67.32
N GLY A 215 12.19 -3.55 67.35
CA GLY A 215 13.46 -3.90 67.98
C GLY A 215 13.56 -3.25 69.36
N GLY A 216 12.98 -3.86 70.40
CA GLY A 216 13.05 -3.31 71.75
C GLY A 216 12.39 -4.19 72.82
N LYS A 217 13.23 -4.98 73.48
CA LYS A 217 13.06 -5.68 74.77
C LYS A 217 12.17 -6.93 74.84
N TYR A 218 12.85 -8.06 75.00
CA TYR A 218 12.44 -9.18 75.84
C TYR A 218 12.02 -8.68 77.22
N VAL A 219 10.81 -9.07 77.66
CA VAL A 219 10.44 -9.20 79.06
C VAL A 219 9.59 -10.47 79.14
N ASP A 220 10.13 -11.48 79.81
CA ASP A 220 9.36 -12.58 80.41
C ASP A 220 8.30 -11.96 81.32
N ASP A 221 7.04 -12.34 81.19
CA ASP A 221 6.29 -12.86 82.33
C ASP A 221 4.87 -13.27 81.92
N GLN A 222 4.42 -14.28 82.68
CA GLN A 222 3.15 -14.96 82.61
C GLN A 222 1.97 -14.03 82.94
N GLU A 223 0.78 -14.57 82.65
CA GLU A 223 -0.47 -14.24 83.34
C GLU A 223 -1.19 -12.94 82.91
N ALA A 224 -2.09 -13.10 81.93
CA ALA A 224 -3.38 -12.43 81.93
C ALA A 224 -4.29 -13.10 80.88
N GLU A 225 -5.02 -14.12 81.33
CA GLU A 225 -6.28 -14.50 80.71
C GLU A 225 -7.24 -13.29 80.73
N GLY A 226 -8.01 -13.12 79.65
CA GLY A 226 -9.22 -12.30 79.74
C GLY A 226 -9.40 -11.17 78.74
N GLU A 227 -8.89 -11.21 77.49
CA GLU A 227 -9.44 -10.30 76.45
C GLU A 227 -9.30 -10.77 74.99
N LYS A 228 -9.26 -12.09 74.73
CA LYS A 228 -9.10 -12.65 73.37
C LYS A 228 -10.40 -12.79 72.55
N SER A 229 -11.51 -12.14 72.91
CA SER A 229 -12.78 -12.29 72.17
C SER A 229 -13.21 -11.11 71.29
N LYS A 230 -12.63 -9.90 71.43
CA LYS A 230 -13.06 -8.72 70.64
C LYS A 230 -12.15 -8.33 69.45
N LEU A 231 -10.93 -8.85 69.35
CA LEU A 231 -10.03 -8.57 68.20
C LEU A 231 -10.11 -9.62 67.06
N LYS A 232 -10.68 -10.80 67.30
CA LYS A 232 -10.83 -11.87 66.29
C LYS A 232 -12.03 -11.66 65.33
N LYS A 233 -12.89 -10.67 65.61
CA LYS A 233 -14.06 -10.32 64.75
C LYS A 233 -13.77 -9.18 63.77
N ARG A 234 -12.72 -8.37 63.99
CA ARG A 234 -12.30 -7.31 63.04
C ARG A 234 -11.34 -7.78 61.95
N SER A 235 -10.62 -8.90 62.16
CA SER A 235 -9.72 -9.49 61.16
C SER A 235 -10.43 -10.31 60.07
N ARG A 236 -11.71 -10.68 60.26
CA ARG A 236 -12.49 -11.39 59.23
C ARG A 236 -13.15 -10.47 58.19
N ASN A 237 -13.33 -9.18 58.46
CA ASN A 237 -13.81 -8.21 57.46
C ASN A 237 -12.70 -7.62 56.57
N LEU A 238 -11.42 -7.85 56.90
CA LEU A 238 -10.28 -7.43 56.06
C LEU A 238 -9.72 -8.57 55.18
N ARG A 239 -10.48 -9.66 55.00
CA ARG A 239 -10.19 -10.72 54.02
C ARG A 239 -11.16 -10.73 52.84
N LEU A 240 -12.08 -9.76 52.75
CA LEU A 240 -12.93 -9.58 51.56
C LEU A 240 -12.34 -8.62 50.51
N PHE A 241 -11.19 -8.00 50.78
CA PHE A 241 -10.38 -7.27 49.79
C PHE A 241 -9.03 -7.94 49.55
N GLY A 242 -9.01 -9.27 49.60
CA GLY A 242 -7.91 -10.08 49.07
C GLY A 242 -7.95 -10.09 47.54
N MET A 243 -7.77 -8.93 46.89
CA MET A 243 -7.23 -8.94 45.53
C MET A 243 -5.83 -9.54 45.64
N LYS A 244 -5.72 -10.83 45.32
CA LYS A 244 -4.48 -11.41 44.80
C LYS A 244 -4.13 -10.57 43.56
N ILE A 245 -3.34 -9.53 43.75
CA ILE A 245 -2.65 -8.86 42.66
C ILE A 245 -1.59 -9.88 42.23
N ASN A 246 -1.94 -10.69 41.24
CA ASN A 246 -0.97 -11.45 40.46
C ASN A 246 -0.01 -10.43 39.86
N LEU A 247 1.16 -10.27 40.49
CA LEU A 247 2.25 -9.41 40.07
C LEU A 247 3.00 -10.04 38.88
N LEU A 248 2.24 -10.49 37.88
CA LEU A 248 2.72 -11.12 36.64
C LEU A 248 1.89 -10.66 35.42
N ALA A 249 1.12 -9.58 35.57
CA ALA A 249 0.52 -8.87 34.44
C ALA A 249 1.25 -7.53 34.28
N VAL A 250 2.46 -7.60 33.72
CA VAL A 250 3.06 -6.44 33.04
C VAL A 250 2.09 -6.07 31.92
N PRO A 251 1.65 -4.81 31.79
CA PRO A 251 0.69 -4.45 30.75
C PRO A 251 1.35 -4.68 29.40
N VAL A 252 0.78 -5.64 28.65
CA VAL A 252 0.99 -5.89 27.22
C VAL A 252 0.42 -4.71 26.44
N CYS A 253 0.89 -3.49 26.73
CA CYS A 253 0.48 -2.26 26.05
C CYS A 253 1.51 -1.79 25.03
N ILE A 254 2.64 -2.50 24.88
CA ILE A 254 3.75 -2.10 24.00
C ILE A 254 3.74 -2.86 22.66
N LEU A 255 2.93 -3.92 22.50
CA LEU A 255 3.03 -4.81 21.32
C LEU A 255 2.04 -4.54 20.18
N PHE A 256 1.10 -3.61 20.30
CA PHE A 256 0.02 -3.46 19.31
C PHE A 256 -0.32 -2.02 18.91
N VAL A 257 0.66 -1.12 18.70
CA VAL A 257 0.41 0.04 17.83
C VAL A 257 1.71 0.50 17.16
N ILE A 258 2.04 -0.08 16.02
CA ILE A 258 2.86 0.63 15.03
C ILE A 258 2.03 0.63 13.74
N PRO A 259 1.69 1.79 13.17
CA PRO A 259 1.20 1.84 11.81
C PRO A 259 2.40 1.55 10.88
N SER A 260 2.66 0.25 10.69
CA SER A 260 3.78 -0.30 9.93
C SER A 260 3.70 -0.07 8.42
N ALA A 261 2.57 0.44 7.91
CA ALA A 261 2.33 0.55 6.48
C ALA A 261 3.25 1.55 5.77
N VAL A 262 3.57 2.69 6.41
CA VAL A 262 4.30 3.79 5.71
C VAL A 262 5.82 3.65 5.81
N ALA A 263 6.33 3.06 6.90
CA ALA A 263 7.77 2.83 7.05
C ALA A 263 8.27 1.66 6.20
N ASN A 264 7.43 0.64 5.95
CA ASN A 264 7.81 -0.52 5.15
C ASN A 264 7.72 -0.29 3.64
N LEU A 265 6.95 0.69 3.16
CA LEU A 265 6.92 1.01 1.71
C LEU A 265 8.23 1.66 1.23
N LYS A 266 8.89 2.46 2.08
CA LYS A 266 10.24 2.99 1.81
C LYS A 266 11.31 1.89 1.81
N VAL A 267 11.13 0.88 2.68
CA VAL A 267 11.93 -0.35 2.67
C VAL A 267 11.68 -1.07 1.34
N PHE A 268 10.44 -1.15 0.85
CA PHE A 268 10.05 -1.72 -0.46
C PHE A 268 10.77 -1.09 -1.69
N THR A 269 11.05 0.21 -1.68
CA THR A 269 11.87 0.85 -2.74
C THR A 269 13.38 0.60 -2.60
N GLN A 270 13.90 0.38 -1.39
CA GLN A 270 15.26 -0.13 -1.21
C GLN A 270 15.35 -1.64 -1.45
N GLU A 271 14.20 -2.29 -1.36
CA GLU A 271 13.94 -3.70 -1.54
C GLU A 271 13.38 -4.00 -2.93
N CYS A 272 14.20 -3.81 -3.97
CA CYS A 272 14.00 -4.52 -5.25
C CYS A 272 14.25 -6.05 -5.09
N ILE A 273 13.84 -6.64 -3.94
CA ILE A 273 14.73 -7.43 -3.09
C ILE A 273 14.65 -8.95 -3.21
N SER A 274 15.87 -9.45 -3.38
CA SER A 274 16.43 -10.72 -2.94
C SER A 274 15.93 -12.02 -3.55
N LYS A 275 14.74 -12.12 -4.16
CA LYS A 275 14.23 -13.44 -4.60
C LYS A 275 13.33 -13.45 -5.85
N VAL A 276 13.68 -12.69 -6.89
CA VAL A 276 13.26 -13.02 -8.27
C VAL A 276 14.47 -12.95 -9.19
#